data_AF-A0A5B9QS38-F1
#
_entry.id   AF-A0A5B9QS38-F1
#
_cell.length_a   1.000
_cell.length_b   1.000
_cell.length_c   1.000
_cell.angle_alpha   90.00
_cell.angle_beta   90.00
_cell.angle_gamma   90.00
#
_symmetry.space_group_name_H-M   'P 1'
#
loop_
_entity.id
_entity.type
_entity.pdbx_description
1 polymer ?
#
loop_
_entity_poly.entity_id
_entity_poly.type
_entity_poly.pdbx_seq_one_letter_code
_entity_poly.pdbx_strand_id
1 'polypeptide(L)'
;MQPYTTDTSREAEAIQLELLRRMSPADRIAKMCNLSASLRRMAFDAIRRRHPKIGESEVRLKFIELTYGKELADAVRDHLRHREGA
;
A
#
# COMPACT_ATOMS: atom_id res chain seq x y z
N MET A 1 -9.74 7.78 -27.30
CA MET A 1 -8.83 7.18 -26.31
C MET A 1 -9.44 5.86 -25.87
N GLN A 2 -8.68 4.76 -25.87
CA GLN A 2 -9.16 3.48 -25.36
C GLN A 2 -9.21 3.56 -23.82
N PRO A 3 -10.30 3.12 -23.17
CA PRO A 3 -10.41 3.20 -21.71
C PRO A 3 -9.32 2.36 -21.04
N TYR A 4 -8.76 2.87 -19.94
CA TYR A 4 -7.69 2.22 -19.20
C TYR A 4 -8.11 0.90 -18.53
N THR A 5 -9.42 0.67 -18.39
CA THR A 5 -10.00 -0.51 -17.74
C THR A 5 -11.27 -0.97 -18.46
N THR A 6 -11.60 -2.26 -18.34
CA THR A 6 -12.83 -2.86 -18.88
C THR A 6 -14.00 -2.83 -17.89
N ASP A 7 -13.73 -2.53 -16.61
CA ASP A 7 -14.72 -2.49 -15.51
C ASP A 7 -15.08 -1.04 -15.11
N THR A 8 -14.83 -0.06 -15.98
CA THR A 8 -15.26 1.33 -15.78
C THR A 8 -15.76 1.89 -17.10
N SER A 9 -16.97 2.46 -17.09
CA SER A 9 -17.53 3.06 -18.30
C SER A 9 -16.71 4.29 -18.72
N ARG A 10 -16.76 4.64 -20.01
CA ARG A 10 -15.99 5.78 -20.54
C ARG A 10 -16.43 7.10 -19.90
N GLU A 11 -17.71 7.22 -19.57
CA GLU A 11 -18.29 8.39 -18.91
C GLU A 11 -17.75 8.53 -17.49
N ALA A 12 -17.69 7.43 -16.72
CA ALA A 12 -17.14 7.42 -15.38
C ALA A 12 -15.63 7.73 -15.36
N GLU A 13 -14.86 7.15 -16.30
CA GLU A 13 -13.44 7.45 -16.47
C GLU A 13 -13.22 8.95 -16.79
N ALA A 14 -14.02 9.52 -17.70
CA ALA A 14 -13.92 10.94 -18.05
C ALA A 14 -14.18 11.85 -16.85
N ILE A 15 -15.20 11.55 -16.03
CA ILE A 15 -15.49 12.29 -14.79
C ILE A 15 -14.32 12.17 -13.80
N GLN A 16 -13.80 10.96 -13.59
CA GLN A 16 -12.68 10.72 -12.69
C GLN A 16 -11.43 11.52 -13.08
N LEU A 17 -11.09 11.52 -14.38
CA LEU A 17 -9.96 12.29 -14.91
C LEU A 17 -10.17 13.80 -14.74
N GLU A 18 -11.37 14.29 -14.99
CA GLU A 18 -11.70 15.71 -14.80
C GLU A 18 -11.56 16.13 -13.33
N LEU A 19 -12.08 15.33 -12.40
CA LEU A 19 -11.91 15.57 -10.97
C LEU A 19 -10.43 15.58 -10.56
N LEU A 20 -9.63 14.65 -11.08
CA LEU A 20 -8.19 14.63 -10.83
C LEU A 20 -7.47 15.86 -11.39
N ARG A 21 -7.86 16.35 -12.58
CA ARG A 21 -7.27 17.56 -13.18
C ARG A 21 -7.57 18.83 -12.39
N ARG A 22 -8.74 18.90 -11.74
CA ARG A 22 -9.16 20.03 -10.91
C ARG A 22 -8.50 20.08 -9.54
N MET A 23 -7.94 18.97 -9.05
CA MET A 23 -7.28 18.92 -7.74
C MET A 23 -6.04 19.82 -7.70
N SER A 24 -5.88 20.56 -6.60
CA SER A 24 -4.61 21.23 -6.32
C SER A 24 -3.48 20.20 -6.11
N PRO A 25 -2.20 20.61 -6.20
CA PRO A 25 -1.08 19.73 -5.86
C PRO A 25 -1.19 19.14 -4.44
N ALA A 26 -1.67 19.93 -3.47
CA ALA A 26 -1.85 19.49 -2.09
C ALA A 26 -2.94 18.42 -1.97
N ASP A 27 -4.09 18.62 -2.60
CA ASP A 27 -5.20 17.65 -2.60
C ASP A 27 -4.77 16.33 -3.24
N ARG A 28 -3.96 16.40 -4.30
CA ARG A 28 -3.44 15.22 -5.00
C ARG A 28 -2.52 14.41 -4.09
N ILE A 29 -1.61 15.07 -3.36
CA ILE A 29 -0.72 14.40 -2.39
C ILE A 29 -1.55 13.78 -1.26
N ALA A 30 -2.50 14.53 -0.68
CA ALA A 30 -3.37 14.03 0.37
C ALA A 30 -4.13 12.77 -0.08
N LYS A 31 -4.71 12.79 -1.29
CA LYS A 31 -5.39 11.64 -1.88
C LYS A 31 -4.46 10.43 -2.07
N MET A 32 -3.22 10.65 -2.53
CA MET A 32 -2.22 9.60 -2.71
C MET A 32 -1.79 8.97 -1.36
N CYS A 33 -1.57 9.80 -0.34
CA CYS A 33 -1.26 9.34 1.02
C CYS A 33 -2.41 8.49 1.60
N ASN A 34 -3.65 8.96 1.44
CA ASN A 34 -4.85 8.24 1.90
C ASN A 34 -5.03 6.89 1.19
N LEU A 35 -4.78 6.85 -0.13
CA LEU A 35 -4.81 5.60 -0.90
C LEU A 35 -3.73 4.63 -0.40
N SER A 36 -2.50 5.13 -0.21
CA SER A 36 -1.37 4.33 0.28
C SER A 36 -1.64 3.74 1.67
N ALA A 37 -2.22 4.53 2.58
CA ALA A 37 -2.62 4.06 3.89
C ALA A 37 -3.71 2.96 3.83
N SER A 38 -4.70 3.15 2.96
CA SER A 38 -5.79 2.18 2.75
C SER A 38 -5.26 0.86 2.18
N LEU A 39 -4.39 0.92 1.17
CA LEU A 39 -3.77 -0.26 0.57
C LEU A 39 -2.92 -1.03 1.59
N ARG A 40 -2.10 -0.35 2.40
CA ARG A 40 -1.32 -1.00 3.46
C ARG A 40 -2.21 -1.70 4.48
N ARG A 41 -3.31 -1.09 4.91
CA ARG A 41 -4.26 -1.73 5.85
C ARG A 41 -4.84 -3.00 5.25
N MET A 42 -5.34 -2.94 4.01
CA MET A 42 -5.88 -4.11 3.32
C MET A 42 -4.82 -5.23 3.15
N ALA A 43 -3.58 -4.85 2.84
CA ALA A 43 -2.48 -5.81 2.75
C ALA A 43 -2.19 -6.48 4.09
N PHE A 44 -2.11 -5.72 5.19
CA PHE A 44 -1.93 -6.28 6.53
C PHE A 44 -3.09 -7.22 6.92
N ASP A 45 -4.34 -6.84 6.64
CA ASP A 45 -5.50 -7.68 6.93
C ASP A 45 -5.49 -8.98 6.09
N ALA A 46 -5.02 -8.93 4.85
CA ALA A 46 -4.83 -10.13 4.03
C ALA A 46 -3.72 -11.03 4.59
N ILE A 47 -2.60 -10.46 5.03
CA ILE A 47 -1.48 -11.21 5.63
C ILE A 47 -1.93 -11.88 6.94
N ARG A 48 -2.62 -11.16 7.83
CA ARG A 48 -3.17 -11.73 9.08
C ARG A 48 -4.08 -12.92 8.82
N ARG A 49 -4.99 -12.79 7.85
CA ARG A 49 -5.90 -13.89 7.46
C ARG A 49 -5.15 -15.12 6.96
N ARG A 50 -4.05 -14.94 6.22
CA ARG A 50 -3.27 -16.04 5.64
C ARG A 50 -2.24 -16.62 6.63
N HIS A 51 -1.85 -15.85 7.65
CA HIS A 51 -0.86 -16.21 8.67
C HIS A 51 -1.39 -15.89 10.08
N PRO A 52 -2.41 -16.61 10.58
CA PRO A 52 -3.08 -16.27 11.84
C PRO A 52 -2.20 -16.43 13.10
N LYS A 53 -1.01 -17.04 12.98
CA LYS A 53 -0.10 -17.32 14.10
C LYS A 53 1.04 -16.31 14.25
N ILE A 54 1.20 -15.37 13.32
CA ILE A 54 2.31 -14.41 13.37
C ILE A 54 1.87 -13.12 14.06
N GLY A 55 2.77 -12.52 14.84
CA GLY A 55 2.52 -11.24 15.51
C GLY A 55 2.59 -10.04 14.55
N GLU A 56 2.21 -8.85 15.03
CA GLU A 56 2.15 -7.62 14.23
C GLU A 56 3.47 -7.21 13.57
N SER A 57 4.60 -7.41 14.25
CA SER A 57 5.93 -7.12 13.67
C SER A 57 6.22 -8.02 12.47
N GLU A 58 5.88 -9.32 12.56
CA GLU A 58 6.05 -10.27 11.45
C GLU A 58 5.05 -10.01 10.32
N VAL A 59 3.83 -9.52 10.61
CA VAL A 59 2.90 -9.05 9.56
C VAL A 59 3.53 -7.93 8.73
N ARG A 60 4.17 -6.96 9.39
CA ARG A 60 4.84 -5.83 8.72
C ARG A 60 6.08 -6.29 7.93
N LEU A 61 6.89 -7.19 8.50
CA LEU A 61 8.04 -7.77 7.79
C LEU A 61 7.59 -8.58 6.57
N LYS A 62 6.49 -9.34 6.68
CA LYS A 62 5.94 -10.08 5.54
C LYS A 62 5.42 -9.15 4.45
N PHE A 63 4.83 -8.01 4.81
CA PHE A 63 4.46 -6.99 3.84
C PHE A 63 5.68 -6.43 3.10
N ILE A 64 6.77 -6.16 3.82
CA ILE A 64 8.03 -5.69 3.22
C ILE A 64 8.59 -6.76 2.27
N GLU A 65 8.62 -8.03 2.69
CA GLU A 65 9.09 -9.15 1.87
C GLU A 65 8.30 -9.26 0.56
N LEU A 66 6.97 -9.19 0.64
CA LEU A 66 6.08 -9.32 -0.53
C LEU A 66 6.13 -8.12 -1.47
N THR A 67 6.39 -6.92 -0.96
CA THR A 67 6.34 -5.67 -1.75
C THR A 67 7.70 -5.28 -2.31
N TYR A 68 8.76 -5.49 -1.53
CA TYR A 68 10.11 -4.98 -1.81
C TYR A 68 11.18 -6.08 -1.85
N GLY A 69 10.83 -7.31 -1.53
CA GLY A 69 11.72 -8.46 -1.56
C GLY A 69 12.27 -8.86 -0.19
N LYS A 70 12.74 -10.10 -0.13
CA LYS A 70 13.24 -10.74 1.10
C LYS A 70 14.47 -10.05 1.70
N GLU A 71 15.38 -9.58 0.85
CA GLU A 71 16.60 -8.90 1.28
C GLU A 71 16.29 -7.68 2.18
N LEU A 72 15.38 -6.81 1.73
CA LEU A 72 14.98 -5.64 2.53
C LEU A 72 14.25 -6.06 3.81
N ALA A 73 13.40 -7.09 3.76
CA ALA A 73 12.71 -7.58 4.95
C ALA A 73 13.69 -8.10 6.01
N ASP A 74 14.72 -8.83 5.59
CA ASP A 74 15.76 -9.34 6.50
C ASP A 74 16.60 -8.18 7.07
N ALA A 75 17.01 -7.21 6.25
CA ALA A 75 17.72 -6.01 6.71
C ALA A 75 16.91 -5.20 7.74
N VAL A 76 15.60 -5.05 7.53
CA VAL A 76 14.71 -4.37 8.50
C VAL A 76 14.57 -5.19 9.78
N ARG A 77 14.45 -6.51 9.68
CA ARG A 77 14.40 -7.39 10.86
C ARG A 77 15.67 -7.24 11.70
N ASP A 78 16.84 -7.22 11.06
CA ASP A 78 18.13 -7.05 11.73
C ASP A 78 18.23 -5.70 12.41
N HIS A 79 17.84 -4.63 11.71
CA HIS A 79 17.81 -3.28 12.28
C HIS A 79 16.90 -3.17 13.51
N LEU A 80 15.72 -3.81 13.50
CA LEU A 80 14.80 -3.81 14.64
C LEU A 80 15.40 -4.59 15.84
N ARG A 81 16.01 -5.76 15.59
CA ARG A 81 16.69 -6.54 16.64
C ARG A 81 17.82 -5.74 17.31
N HIS A 82 18.59 -4.99 16.54
CA HIS A 82 19.66 -4.14 17.08
C HIS A 82 19.13 -2.95 17.89
N ARG A 83 17.95 -2.43 17.57
CA ARG A 83 17.33 -1.31 18.30
C ARG A 83 16.63 -1.71 19.59
N GLU A 84 16.11 -2.93 19.67
CA GLU A 84 15.43 -3.44 20.87
C GLU A 84 16.41 -4.05 21.89
N GLY A 85 17.63 -4.39 21.47
CA GLY A 85 18.72 -4.88 22.32
C GLY A 85 19.66 -3.80 22.87
N ALA A 86 19.36 -2.51 22.65
CA ALA A 86 20.08 -1.34 23.16
C ALA A 86 19.19 -0.55 24.13
#